data_AF-A0A165HMB9-F1
#
_entry.id   AF-A0A165HMB9-F1
#
_cell.length_a   1.000
_cell.length_b   1.000
_cell.length_c   1.000
_cell.angle_alpha   90.00
_cell.angle_beta   90.00
_cell.angle_gamma   90.00
#
_symmetry.space_group_name_H-M   'P 1'
#
loop_
_entity.id
_entity.type
_entity.pdbx_description
1 polymer ?
#
loop_
_entity_poly.entity_id
_entity_poly.type
_entity_poly.pdbx_seq_one_letter_code
_entity_poly.pdbx_strand_id
1 'polypeptide(L)'
;LITKTYPHTPKVLGRYHAVHSHLIGDPNAPFVRVQPQTRAYIEEMLRLKVEPREILRIVHGSAYEPGGATLMERDHFVTMRDIKRLQLAVRAEDVRLAHGDDLSTQRWISRLREHHSLFPGIPVGWLLTSNGESLTLQYWLRLFREANSVTPNYVMTDKNQAQISAIRAVFPSATVLLCWWHVLHAWQQHLRIADHPDLWNLLKKWIRIQDEVEFDQHWGQIYALSPPKFQQYLLLNWTLDKPMWSAVSRQDRHIFEEVHTNMHIEACAQGGFEGLNLAAQARIKAESDGAKILAEDVLSQGLDMYTVRSQTDSRKVYKVDMESAICECAAYPRIQFCKHLAAVEIHFPRGQAAQLLVAPNVEEAALELKATPEQEDQPTRELQVIQVPLADRLYSRAIQLSQMLSANIEEQFSDEIKQLLAVMDTILAQAAPRPGSLPAALKLPPNMTNANETAKTLPHRKRRAKGQAQPYAGRPSRAQPVLPA
;
A
#
# COMPACT_ATOMS: atom_id res chain seq x y z
N LEU A 1 14.37 33.11 10.81
CA LEU A 1 15.01 33.08 12.14
C LEU A 1 14.97 31.63 12.63
N ILE A 2 16.11 31.00 12.92
CA ILE A 2 16.16 29.61 13.40
C ILE A 2 16.52 29.65 14.88
N THR A 3 15.60 29.22 15.74
CA THR A 3 15.81 29.10 17.19
C THR A 3 16.18 27.65 17.49
N LYS A 4 17.41 27.39 17.94
CA LYS A 4 17.83 26.06 18.41
C LYS A 4 17.80 26.02 19.94
N THR A 5 17.27 24.93 20.48
CA THR A 5 17.34 24.56 21.90
C THR A 5 18.38 23.45 22.07
N TYR A 6 19.23 23.54 23.10
CA TYR A 6 20.23 22.51 23.40
C TYR A 6 19.73 21.59 24.52
N PRO A 7 20.12 20.31 24.51
CA PRO A 7 19.87 19.41 25.63
C PRO A 7 20.40 20.02 26.94
N HIS A 8 19.61 19.94 28.00
CA HIS A 8 19.95 20.42 29.36
C HIS A 8 20.04 21.94 29.56
N THR A 9 19.66 22.77 28.60
CA THR A 9 19.57 24.23 28.80
C THR A 9 18.15 24.74 28.59
N PRO A 10 17.49 25.32 29.60
CA PRO A 10 16.13 25.86 29.47
C PRO A 10 16.07 27.20 28.71
N LYS A 11 17.22 27.76 28.30
CA LYS A 11 17.35 29.10 27.72
C LYS A 11 17.77 29.01 26.26
N VAL A 12 17.15 29.82 25.41
CA VAL A 12 17.60 30.04 24.01
C VAL A 12 18.93 30.78 24.05
N LEU A 13 20.02 30.09 23.69
CA LEU A 13 21.39 30.61 23.88
C LEU A 13 21.91 31.51 22.75
N GLY A 14 21.13 31.82 21.71
CA GLY A 14 21.57 32.80 20.72
C GLY A 14 20.68 32.94 19.48
N ARG A 15 20.85 34.07 18.79
CA ARG A 15 20.33 34.35 17.45
C ARG A 15 21.38 33.93 16.41
N TYR A 16 20.98 33.13 15.43
CA TYR A 16 21.88 32.61 14.40
C TYR A 16 22.15 33.69 13.32
N HIS A 17 23.40 34.14 13.18
CA HIS A 17 23.91 34.86 12.01
C HIS A 17 24.86 33.93 11.23
N ALA A 18 24.97 34.11 9.91
CA ALA A 18 25.74 33.23 9.02
C ALA A 18 27.27 33.27 9.25
N VAL A 19 27.75 34.31 9.92
CA VAL A 19 29.12 34.47 10.41
C VAL A 19 29.08 34.38 11.93
N HIS A 20 29.65 33.34 12.52
CA HIS A 20 29.45 32.99 13.92
C HIS A 20 30.33 33.80 14.89
N SER A 21 29.69 34.51 15.83
CA SER A 21 30.29 34.96 17.10
C SER A 21 29.31 34.66 18.25
N HIS A 22 29.45 33.50 18.90
CA HIS A 22 28.72 33.16 20.11
C HIS A 22 29.73 32.73 21.18
N LEU A 23 29.48 33.07 22.45
CA LEU A 23 30.38 32.81 23.59
C LEU A 23 30.60 31.33 23.93
N ILE A 24 29.93 30.38 23.27
CA ILE A 24 29.98 28.95 23.60
C ILE A 24 31.21 28.25 22.96
N GLY A 25 31.95 28.92 22.07
CA GLY A 25 33.23 28.42 21.54
C GLY A 25 33.18 27.07 20.80
N ASP A 26 34.33 26.41 20.73
CA ASP A 26 34.56 25.08 20.12
C ASP A 26 33.56 23.99 20.55
N PRO A 27 33.03 23.95 21.81
CA PRO A 27 32.00 22.99 22.20
C PRO A 27 30.73 22.95 21.35
N ASN A 28 30.40 24.04 20.64
CA ASN A 28 29.23 24.08 19.77
C ASN A 28 29.50 23.65 18.33
N ALA A 29 30.78 23.51 17.96
CA ALA A 29 31.18 23.14 16.60
C ALA A 29 30.50 21.84 16.12
N PRO A 30 30.27 20.78 16.92
CA PRO A 30 29.58 19.57 16.41
C PRO A 30 28.13 19.79 15.96
N PHE A 31 27.45 20.83 16.46
CA PHE A 31 26.02 21.04 16.26
C PHE A 31 25.67 22.03 15.13
N VAL A 32 26.69 22.66 14.53
CA VAL A 32 26.50 23.54 13.36
C VAL A 32 26.46 22.73 12.06
N ARG A 33 26.12 23.34 10.93
CA ARG A 33 26.07 22.64 9.64
C ARG A 33 27.49 22.45 9.11
N VAL A 34 27.79 21.28 8.54
CA VAL A 34 29.03 21.02 7.78
C VAL A 34 29.23 22.13 6.75
N GLN A 35 30.47 22.63 6.60
CA GLN A 35 30.73 23.72 5.67
C GLN A 35 30.33 23.32 4.24
N PRO A 36 29.87 24.27 3.40
CA PRO A 36 29.47 23.97 2.03
C PRO A 36 30.55 23.25 1.22
N GLN A 37 31.82 23.60 1.40
CA GLN A 37 32.97 23.00 0.72
C GLN A 37 33.14 21.52 1.11
N THR A 38 33.23 21.23 2.41
CA THR A 38 33.34 19.85 2.94
C THR A 38 32.13 19.02 2.57
N ARG A 39 30.94 19.62 2.56
CA ARG A 39 29.71 18.97 2.09
C ARG A 39 29.81 18.58 0.60
N ALA A 40 30.22 19.50 -0.27
CA ALA A 40 30.36 19.24 -1.70
C ALA A 40 31.39 18.12 -1.96
N TYR A 41 32.50 18.13 -1.22
CA TYR A 41 33.53 17.09 -1.28
C TYR A 41 32.99 15.71 -0.86
N ILE A 42 32.23 15.64 0.25
CA ILE A 42 31.57 14.40 0.67
C ILE A 42 30.56 13.92 -0.39
N GLU A 43 29.74 14.82 -0.94
CA GLU A 43 28.78 14.49 -1.99
C GLU A 43 29.47 13.96 -3.26
N GLU A 44 30.60 14.54 -3.66
CA GLU A 44 31.42 14.07 -4.79
C GLU A 44 31.97 12.66 -4.54
N MET A 45 32.58 12.40 -3.38
CA MET A 45 33.05 11.06 -3.03
C MET A 45 31.91 10.02 -2.99
N LEU A 46 30.72 10.42 -2.52
CA LEU A 46 29.54 9.56 -2.54
C LEU A 46 29.08 9.25 -3.97
N ARG A 47 29.17 10.21 -4.91
CA ARG A 47 28.88 9.98 -6.34
C ARG A 47 29.89 9.01 -6.96
N LEU A 48 31.16 9.11 -6.56
CA LEU A 48 32.23 8.16 -6.92
C LEU A 48 32.15 6.80 -6.20
N LYS A 49 31.07 6.56 -5.43
CA LYS A 49 30.80 5.32 -4.69
C LYS A 49 31.87 4.97 -3.64
N VAL A 50 32.59 5.96 -3.11
CA VAL A 50 33.49 5.76 -1.97
C VAL A 50 32.67 5.36 -0.74
N GLU A 51 33.13 4.37 0.02
CA GLU A 51 32.42 3.84 1.17
C GLU A 51 32.35 4.90 2.31
N PRO A 52 31.21 5.09 3.01
CA PRO A 52 31.05 6.15 4.00
C PRO A 52 32.09 6.19 5.13
N ARG A 53 32.60 5.04 5.60
CA ARG A 53 33.67 4.98 6.62
C ARG A 53 34.99 5.48 6.04
N GLU A 54 35.27 5.17 4.78
CA GLU A 54 36.43 5.70 4.09
C GLU A 54 36.34 7.21 3.90
N ILE A 55 35.17 7.73 3.53
CA ILE A 55 34.90 9.18 3.48
C ILE A 55 35.15 9.82 4.84
N LEU A 56 34.66 9.22 5.93
CA LEU A 56 34.88 9.73 7.28
C LEU A 56 36.37 9.76 7.62
N ARG A 57 37.10 8.69 7.28
CA ARG A 57 38.55 8.58 7.49
C ARG A 57 39.32 9.66 6.72
N ILE A 58 38.95 9.94 5.48
CA ILE A 58 39.58 10.98 4.65
C ILE A 58 39.30 12.37 5.22
N VAL A 59 38.04 12.65 5.58
CA VAL A 59 37.63 13.96 6.15
C VAL A 59 38.26 14.21 7.52
N HIS A 60 38.49 13.17 8.33
CA HIS A 60 39.20 13.28 9.60
C HIS A 60 40.72 13.21 9.46
N GLY A 61 41.24 12.53 8.43
CA GLY A 61 42.68 12.35 8.22
C GLY A 61 43.44 13.65 8.02
N SER A 62 42.80 14.66 7.41
CA SER A 62 43.36 16.01 7.26
C SER A 62 43.40 16.82 8.56
N ALA A 63 42.69 16.39 9.61
CA ALA A 63 42.57 17.11 10.87
C ALA A 63 43.77 16.94 11.82
N TYR A 64 44.53 15.86 11.66
CA TYR A 64 45.51 15.39 12.64
C TYR A 64 46.97 15.59 12.19
N GLU A 65 47.23 16.46 11.21
CA GLU A 65 48.63 16.80 10.88
C GLU A 65 49.29 17.54 12.06
N PRO A 66 50.37 16.98 12.65
CA PRO A 66 50.96 17.52 13.87
C PRO A 66 51.70 18.83 13.57
N GLY A 67 51.09 19.97 13.91
CA GLY A 67 51.75 21.28 13.83
C GLY A 67 50.84 22.50 13.85
N GLY A 68 49.53 22.35 13.60
CA GLY A 68 48.58 23.47 13.57
C GLY A 68 47.73 23.55 14.83
N ALA A 69 48.06 24.44 15.77
CA ALA A 69 47.12 24.86 16.81
C ALA A 69 46.07 25.81 16.21
N THR A 70 45.18 25.29 15.37
CA THR A 70 44.14 26.06 14.69
C THR A 70 42.78 25.78 15.34
N LEU A 71 41.94 26.81 15.40
CA LEU A 71 40.57 26.75 15.91
C LEU A 71 39.83 25.52 15.37
N MET A 72 39.15 24.77 16.23
CA MET A 72 38.46 23.55 15.81
C MET A 72 37.23 23.89 14.96
N GLU A 73 37.40 23.87 13.64
CA GLU A 73 36.30 24.05 12.70
C GLU A 73 35.28 22.89 12.77
N ARG A 74 34.03 23.15 12.35
CA ARG A 74 32.95 22.15 12.28
C ARG A 74 33.35 20.86 11.56
N ASP A 75 34.22 20.97 10.58
CA ASP A 75 34.52 19.88 9.66
C ASP A 75 35.34 18.77 10.35
N HIS A 76 36.06 19.11 11.43
CA HIS A 76 36.70 18.15 12.34
C HIS A 76 35.70 17.26 13.10
N PHE A 77 34.42 17.66 13.14
CA PHE A 77 33.36 16.93 13.83
C PHE A 77 32.36 16.29 12.85
N VAL A 78 32.71 16.12 11.57
CA VAL A 78 31.86 15.36 10.63
C VAL A 78 31.63 13.96 11.22
N THR A 79 30.38 13.52 11.25
CA THR A 79 30.01 12.21 11.77
C THR A 79 29.51 11.29 10.67
N MET A 80 29.48 9.99 10.93
CA MET A 80 28.84 9.00 10.05
C MET A 80 27.37 9.35 9.74
N ARG A 81 26.67 9.99 10.68
CA ARG A 81 25.29 10.43 10.49
C ARG A 81 25.19 11.55 9.46
N ASP A 82 26.16 12.46 9.42
CA ASP A 82 26.21 13.54 8.43
C ASP A 82 26.43 12.96 7.03
N ILE A 83 27.40 12.05 6.88
CA ILE A 83 27.69 11.38 5.61
C ILE A 83 26.49 10.58 5.11
N LYS A 84 25.83 9.79 5.97
CA LYS A 84 24.61 9.04 5.61
C LYS A 84 23.47 9.95 5.15
N ARG A 85 23.32 11.13 5.76
CA ARG A 85 22.31 12.11 5.33
C ARG A 85 22.62 12.65 3.93
N LEU A 86 23.89 12.98 3.66
CA LEU A 86 24.32 13.43 2.34
C LEU A 86 24.21 12.30 1.30
N GLN A 87 24.48 11.05 1.68
CA GLN A 87 24.28 9.89 0.82
C GLN A 87 22.81 9.71 0.42
N LEU A 88 21.87 9.93 1.34
CA LEU A 88 20.44 9.92 1.00
C LEU A 88 20.08 11.05 0.03
N ALA A 89 20.65 12.24 0.21
CA ALA A 89 20.43 13.36 -0.70
C ALA A 89 20.97 13.08 -2.11
N VAL A 90 22.21 12.58 -2.23
CA VAL A 90 22.82 12.18 -3.50
C VAL A 90 22.02 11.05 -4.15
N ARG A 91 21.60 10.03 -3.39
CA ARG A 91 20.73 8.97 -3.94
C ARG A 91 19.40 9.52 -4.44
N ALA A 92 18.81 10.50 -3.76
CA ALA A 92 17.58 11.11 -4.21
C ALA A 92 17.72 11.89 -5.54
N GLU A 93 18.93 12.29 -5.93
CA GLU A 93 19.22 12.83 -7.27
C GLU A 93 19.11 11.74 -8.36
N ASP A 94 19.52 10.52 -8.01
CA ASP A 94 19.52 9.32 -8.88
C ASP A 94 18.20 8.53 -8.82
N VAL A 95 17.36 8.71 -7.77
CA VAL A 95 16.00 8.15 -7.71
C VAL A 95 15.11 8.94 -8.66
N ARG A 96 15.34 8.71 -9.95
CA ARG A 96 14.36 8.87 -10.99
C ARG A 96 13.65 7.53 -11.12
N LEU A 97 12.37 7.58 -11.47
CA LEU A 97 11.68 6.39 -11.96
C LEU A 97 12.54 5.79 -13.07
N ALA A 98 12.80 4.48 -13.02
CA ALA A 98 13.59 3.81 -14.03
C ALA A 98 12.91 4.02 -15.39
N HIS A 99 13.70 4.01 -16.46
CA HIS A 99 13.13 4.04 -17.81
C HIS A 99 12.21 2.81 -17.98
N GLY A 100 10.91 3.04 -18.18
CA GLY A 100 9.90 1.98 -18.23
C GLY A 100 9.13 1.71 -16.93
N ASP A 101 9.34 2.47 -15.85
CA ASP A 101 8.48 2.37 -14.66
C ASP A 101 7.03 2.77 -14.94
N ASP A 102 6.81 3.64 -15.93
CA ASP A 102 5.50 3.91 -16.50
C ASP A 102 4.88 2.65 -17.12
N LEU A 103 5.67 1.84 -17.84
CA LEU A 103 5.23 0.54 -18.36
C LEU A 103 4.97 -0.47 -17.25
N SER A 104 5.81 -0.53 -16.21
CA SER A 104 5.57 -1.39 -15.04
C SER A 104 4.28 -1.01 -14.31
N THR A 105 4.05 0.29 -14.12
CA THR A 105 2.82 0.84 -13.54
C THR A 105 1.62 0.53 -14.44
N GLN A 106 1.73 0.71 -15.76
CA GLN A 106 0.68 0.38 -16.72
C GLN A 106 0.36 -1.13 -16.73
N ARG A 107 1.36 -2.01 -16.73
CA ARG A 107 1.18 -3.47 -16.65
C ARG A 107 0.46 -3.87 -15.38
N TRP A 108 0.84 -3.26 -14.25
CA TRP A 108 0.19 -3.51 -12.97
C TRP A 108 -1.27 -3.00 -12.96
N ILE A 109 -1.54 -1.83 -13.55
CA ILE A 109 -2.91 -1.33 -13.77
C ILE A 109 -3.72 -2.28 -14.66
N SER A 110 -3.15 -2.78 -15.77
CA SER A 110 -3.82 -3.73 -16.65
C SER A 110 -4.20 -5.02 -15.92
N ARG A 111 -3.27 -5.60 -15.14
CA ARG A 111 -3.55 -6.78 -14.31
C ARG A 111 -4.72 -6.55 -13.34
N LEU A 112 -4.81 -5.37 -12.73
CA LEU A 112 -5.93 -5.07 -11.83
C LEU A 112 -7.25 -4.90 -12.55
N ARG A 113 -7.25 -4.35 -13.77
CA ARG A 113 -8.45 -4.27 -14.60
C ARG A 113 -8.92 -5.66 -15.02
N GLU A 114 -7.99 -6.55 -15.36
CA GLU A 114 -8.29 -7.96 -15.70
C GLU A 114 -8.90 -8.70 -14.49
N HIS A 115 -8.42 -8.42 -13.28
CA HIS A 115 -8.92 -9.05 -12.04
C HIS A 115 -10.03 -8.26 -11.32
N HIS A 116 -10.71 -7.32 -11.99
CA HIS A 116 -11.70 -6.43 -11.36
C HIS A 116 -12.86 -7.17 -10.65
N SER A 117 -13.16 -8.42 -11.03
CA SER A 117 -14.21 -9.22 -10.42
C SER A 117 -13.84 -9.78 -9.04
N LEU A 118 -12.55 -9.80 -8.68
CA LEU A 118 -12.08 -10.43 -7.43
C LEU A 118 -11.96 -9.44 -6.26
N PHE A 119 -12.05 -8.13 -6.53
CA PHE A 119 -11.88 -7.10 -5.52
C PHE A 119 -13.09 -6.17 -5.46
N PRO A 120 -13.73 -6.00 -4.29
CA PRO A 120 -14.79 -5.00 -4.12
C PRO A 120 -14.27 -3.54 -4.15
N GLY A 121 -12.97 -3.33 -4.41
CA GLY A 121 -12.35 -2.02 -4.50
C GLY A 121 -11.55 -1.86 -5.79
N ILE A 122 -11.72 -0.72 -6.45
CA ILE A 122 -10.97 -0.34 -7.66
C ILE A 122 -9.95 0.73 -7.25
N PRO A 123 -8.68 0.62 -7.66
CA PRO A 123 -7.73 1.71 -7.47
C PRO A 123 -8.19 2.95 -8.24
N VAL A 124 -8.40 4.05 -7.53
CA VAL A 124 -8.94 5.29 -8.10
C VAL A 124 -7.87 6.34 -8.43
N GLY A 125 -6.66 6.20 -7.89
CA GLY A 125 -5.58 7.17 -8.14
C GLY A 125 -4.23 6.71 -7.58
N TRP A 126 -3.16 7.33 -8.09
CA TRP A 126 -1.77 7.02 -7.74
C TRP A 126 -0.99 8.30 -7.41
N LEU A 127 -0.13 8.23 -6.40
CA LEU A 127 0.83 9.28 -6.06
C LEU A 127 2.21 8.63 -5.93
N LEU A 128 3.12 9.00 -6.82
CA LEU A 128 4.54 8.72 -6.66
C LEU A 128 5.21 10.02 -6.23
N THR A 129 5.81 10.01 -5.05
CA THR A 129 6.41 11.20 -4.43
C THR A 129 7.74 10.88 -3.77
N SER A 130 8.69 11.81 -3.84
CA SER A 130 9.98 11.72 -3.17
C SER A 130 9.94 12.10 -1.68
N ASN A 131 8.82 12.67 -1.21
CA ASN A 131 8.59 12.95 0.20
C ASN A 131 7.13 12.69 0.62
N GLY A 132 6.94 12.28 1.87
CA GLY A 132 5.64 12.05 2.48
C GLY A 132 5.16 13.23 3.32
N GLU A 133 5.55 14.47 2.99
CA GLU A 133 5.18 15.64 3.77
C GLU A 133 3.71 16.04 3.57
N SER A 134 3.09 16.64 4.60
CA SER A 134 1.65 16.93 4.57
C SER A 134 1.27 17.87 3.43
N LEU A 135 2.11 18.84 3.07
CA LEU A 135 1.82 19.78 1.96
C LEU A 135 1.79 19.08 0.60
N THR A 136 2.73 18.17 0.36
CA THR A 136 2.78 17.36 -0.87
C THR A 136 1.54 16.49 -0.98
N LEU A 137 1.17 15.81 0.11
CA LEU A 137 -0.01 14.97 0.18
C LEU A 137 -1.31 15.79 0.01
N GLN A 138 -1.39 16.98 0.63
CA GLN A 138 -2.53 17.89 0.47
C GLN A 138 -2.71 18.35 -0.97
N TYR A 139 -1.59 18.68 -1.65
CA TYR A 139 -1.64 19.09 -3.04
C TYR A 139 -2.22 17.99 -3.92
N TRP A 140 -1.73 16.76 -3.77
CA TRP A 140 -2.25 15.62 -4.52
C TRP A 140 -3.72 15.33 -4.21
N LEU A 141 -4.13 15.31 -2.94
CA LEU A 141 -5.52 15.07 -2.56
C LEU A 141 -6.48 16.12 -3.13
N ARG A 142 -6.05 17.40 -3.26
CA ARG A 142 -6.85 18.45 -3.91
C ARG A 142 -7.02 18.18 -5.40
N LEU A 143 -5.94 17.85 -6.11
CA LEU A 143 -6.01 17.46 -7.52
C LEU A 143 -6.93 16.25 -7.71
N PHE A 144 -6.80 15.24 -6.84
CA PHE A 144 -7.63 14.05 -6.86
C PHE A 144 -9.12 14.38 -6.69
N ARG A 145 -9.45 15.23 -5.70
CA ARG A 145 -10.82 15.69 -5.46
C ARG A 145 -11.39 16.47 -6.64
N GLU A 146 -10.61 17.38 -7.22
CA GLU A 146 -11.03 18.21 -8.36
C GLU A 146 -11.27 17.37 -9.62
N ALA A 147 -10.40 16.39 -9.90
CA ALA A 147 -10.51 15.53 -11.07
C ALA A 147 -11.70 14.55 -10.99
N ASN A 148 -12.03 14.07 -9.79
CA ASN A 148 -13.00 12.99 -9.62
C ASN A 148 -14.32 13.43 -8.97
N SER A 149 -14.43 14.69 -8.52
CA SER A 149 -15.61 15.23 -7.83
C SER A 149 -16.08 14.39 -6.62
N VAL A 150 -15.15 13.73 -5.93
CA VAL A 150 -15.46 12.82 -4.80
C VAL A 150 -15.44 13.57 -3.47
N THR A 151 -16.42 13.29 -2.62
CA THR A 151 -16.43 13.71 -1.22
C THR A 151 -16.64 12.48 -0.34
N PRO A 152 -15.57 11.83 0.13
CA PRO A 152 -15.70 10.60 0.91
C PRO A 152 -16.30 10.87 2.29
N ASN A 153 -17.18 9.99 2.76
CA ASN A 153 -17.65 9.98 4.15
C ASN A 153 -16.54 9.47 5.10
N TYR A 154 -15.74 8.52 4.62
CA TYR A 154 -14.67 7.88 5.37
C TYR A 154 -13.39 7.82 4.54
N VAL A 155 -12.25 8.04 5.18
CA VAL A 155 -10.93 7.83 4.58
C VAL A 155 -10.12 6.95 5.51
N MET A 156 -9.65 5.81 5.00
CA MET A 156 -8.82 4.88 5.77
C MET A 156 -7.35 5.01 5.37
N THR A 157 -6.48 5.20 6.36
CA THR A 157 -5.06 5.49 6.17
C THR A 157 -4.19 4.72 7.17
N ASP A 158 -2.88 4.72 6.98
CA ASP A 158 -1.95 4.26 8.01
C ASP A 158 -1.91 5.27 9.20
N LYS A 159 -1.09 5.00 10.22
CA LYS A 159 -0.91 5.95 11.32
C LYS A 159 0.14 7.04 11.01
N ASN A 160 0.10 7.63 9.82
CA ASN A 160 0.99 8.72 9.43
C ASN A 160 0.35 10.09 9.68
N GLN A 161 0.95 10.89 10.55
CA GLN A 161 0.42 12.22 10.91
C GLN A 161 0.39 13.20 9.73
N ALA A 162 1.31 13.10 8.78
CA ALA A 162 1.31 13.94 7.59
C ALA A 162 0.12 13.60 6.68
N GLN A 163 -0.18 12.30 6.50
CA GLN A 163 -1.36 11.82 5.76
C GLN A 163 -2.66 12.22 6.46
N ILE A 164 -2.80 11.94 7.76
CA ILE A 164 -3.99 12.31 8.55
C ILE A 164 -4.23 13.82 8.47
N SER A 165 -3.19 14.63 8.63
CA SER A 165 -3.29 16.10 8.53
C SER A 165 -3.70 16.54 7.13
N ALA A 166 -3.18 15.89 6.09
CA ALA A 166 -3.50 16.21 4.72
C ALA A 166 -4.96 15.87 4.37
N ILE A 167 -5.43 14.70 4.80
CA ILE A 167 -6.81 14.25 4.62
C ILE A 167 -7.76 15.23 5.31
N ARG A 168 -7.53 15.56 6.59
CA ARG A 168 -8.38 16.50 7.33
C ARG A 168 -8.42 17.89 6.70
N ALA A 169 -7.32 18.32 6.08
CA ALA A 169 -7.25 19.62 5.41
C ALA A 169 -8.03 19.65 4.08
N VAL A 170 -8.11 18.53 3.35
CA VAL A 170 -8.75 18.46 2.03
C VAL A 170 -10.20 17.94 2.10
N PHE A 171 -10.47 17.02 3.01
CA PHE A 171 -11.75 16.37 3.25
C PHE A 171 -12.18 16.57 4.72
N PRO A 172 -12.50 17.80 5.14
CA PRO A 172 -12.78 18.09 6.54
C PRO A 172 -14.06 17.41 7.08
N SER A 173 -14.98 17.03 6.20
CA SER A 173 -16.19 16.28 6.54
C SER A 173 -15.97 14.77 6.63
N ALA A 174 -14.83 14.27 6.15
CA ALA A 174 -14.56 12.84 6.15
C ALA A 174 -14.06 12.39 7.52
N THR A 175 -14.58 11.25 7.99
CA THR A 175 -14.06 10.57 9.16
C THR A 175 -12.79 9.82 8.80
N VAL A 176 -11.68 10.12 9.48
CA VAL A 176 -10.40 9.44 9.25
C VAL A 176 -10.31 8.21 10.14
N LEU A 177 -10.11 7.06 9.50
CA LEU A 177 -9.95 5.75 10.14
C LEU A 177 -8.53 5.22 9.91
N LEU A 178 -8.03 4.41 10.84
CA LEU A 178 -6.76 3.70 10.69
C LEU A 178 -7.00 2.28 10.19
N CYS A 179 -6.23 1.82 9.21
CA CYS A 179 -6.32 0.45 8.74
C CYS A 179 -5.96 -0.55 9.87
N TRP A 180 -6.82 -1.55 10.12
CA TRP A 180 -6.55 -2.57 11.16
C TRP A 180 -5.28 -3.35 10.89
N TRP A 181 -4.97 -3.64 9.63
CA TRP A 181 -3.72 -4.31 9.29
C TRP A 181 -2.50 -3.48 9.74
N HIS A 182 -2.48 -2.18 9.43
CA HIS A 182 -1.38 -1.30 9.85
C HIS A 182 -1.29 -1.15 11.37
N VAL A 183 -2.43 -1.15 12.07
CA VAL A 183 -2.47 -1.14 13.54
C VAL A 183 -1.83 -2.41 14.11
N LEU A 184 -2.27 -3.59 13.64
CA LEU A 184 -1.74 -4.89 14.05
C LEU A 184 -0.24 -5.03 13.70
N HIS A 185 0.15 -4.63 12.49
CA HIS A 185 1.55 -4.65 12.07
C HIS A 185 2.43 -3.78 12.96
N ALA A 186 1.97 -2.57 13.29
CA ALA A 186 2.70 -1.67 14.18
C ALA A 186 2.85 -2.28 15.59
N TRP A 187 1.82 -2.96 16.10
CA TRP A 187 1.90 -3.68 17.36
C TRP A 187 2.91 -4.83 17.30
N GLN A 188 2.89 -5.64 16.24
CA GLN A 188 3.85 -6.72 16.02
C GLN A 188 5.30 -6.22 15.96
N GLN A 189 5.56 -5.06 15.37
CA GLN A 189 6.91 -4.48 15.35
C GLN A 189 7.44 -4.11 16.75
N HIS A 190 6.54 -3.96 17.72
CA HIS A 190 6.86 -3.60 19.11
C HIS A 190 6.66 -4.76 20.09
N LEU A 191 6.23 -5.93 19.61
CA LEU A 191 5.96 -7.12 20.40
C LEU A 191 6.54 -8.37 19.74
N ARG A 192 7.42 -9.09 20.45
CA ARG A 192 7.88 -10.41 20.00
C ARG A 192 6.77 -11.44 20.17
N ILE A 193 6.05 -11.74 19.08
CA ILE A 193 4.88 -12.63 19.11
C ILE A 193 5.23 -14.02 19.65
N ALA A 194 6.41 -14.55 19.30
CA ALA A 194 6.85 -15.88 19.75
C ALA A 194 6.93 -15.99 21.29
N ASP A 195 7.27 -14.89 21.97
CA ASP A 195 7.41 -14.84 23.43
C ASP A 195 6.05 -14.59 24.11
N HIS A 196 5.05 -14.09 23.37
CA HIS A 196 3.76 -13.64 23.90
C HIS A 196 2.57 -14.00 23.00
N PRO A 197 2.34 -15.29 22.68
CA PRO A 197 1.29 -15.71 21.75
C PRO A 197 -0.12 -15.39 22.25
N ASP A 198 -0.39 -15.54 23.54
CA ASP A 198 -1.71 -15.26 24.14
C ASP A 198 -2.05 -13.77 24.07
N LEU A 199 -1.08 -12.91 24.38
CA LEU A 199 -1.22 -11.46 24.25
C LEU A 199 -1.50 -11.06 22.80
N TRP A 200 -0.81 -11.67 21.83
CA TRP A 200 -1.06 -11.41 20.42
C TRP A 200 -2.48 -11.82 20.00
N ASN A 201 -2.97 -12.96 20.48
CA ASN A 201 -4.35 -13.38 20.24
C ASN A 201 -5.37 -12.41 20.85
N LEU A 202 -5.09 -11.88 22.05
CA LEU A 202 -5.93 -10.85 22.68
C LEU A 202 -5.92 -9.55 21.87
N LEU A 203 -4.77 -9.07 21.41
CA LEU A 203 -4.68 -7.85 20.58
C LEU A 203 -5.48 -7.98 19.28
N LYS A 204 -5.37 -9.12 18.59
CA LYS A 204 -6.16 -9.41 17.38
C LYS A 204 -7.67 -9.40 17.67
N LYS A 205 -8.10 -9.88 18.83
CA LYS A 205 -9.51 -9.81 19.24
C LYS A 205 -9.90 -8.37 19.57
N TRP A 206 -9.10 -7.69 20.36
CA TRP A 206 -9.38 -6.35 20.91
C TRP A 206 -9.73 -5.31 19.85
N ILE A 207 -9.00 -5.28 18.74
CA ILE A 207 -9.29 -4.37 17.62
C ILE A 207 -10.66 -4.60 16.97
N ARG A 208 -11.23 -5.80 17.11
CA ARG A 208 -12.49 -6.24 16.49
C ARG A 208 -13.69 -6.21 17.44
N ILE A 209 -13.48 -5.97 18.73
CA ILE A 209 -14.57 -5.94 19.71
C ILE A 209 -15.47 -4.74 19.47
N GLN A 210 -16.76 -5.00 19.32
CA GLN A 210 -17.78 -3.98 19.11
C GLN A 210 -18.42 -3.52 20.42
N ASP A 211 -18.43 -4.34 21.47
CA ASP A 211 -19.00 -3.97 22.77
C ASP A 211 -17.98 -3.22 23.64
N GLU A 212 -18.36 -2.08 24.21
CA GLU A 212 -17.44 -1.23 24.98
C GLU A 212 -17.03 -1.89 26.30
N VAL A 213 -17.93 -2.64 26.95
CA VAL A 213 -17.62 -3.34 28.22
C VAL A 213 -16.64 -4.49 27.96
N GLU A 214 -16.88 -5.30 26.93
CA GLU A 214 -15.98 -6.37 26.51
C GLU A 214 -14.61 -5.80 26.08
N PHE A 215 -14.59 -4.64 25.42
CA PHE A 215 -13.37 -3.97 24.98
C PHE A 215 -12.50 -3.57 26.18
N ASP A 216 -13.10 -2.98 27.21
CA ASP A 216 -12.40 -2.58 28.43
C ASP A 216 -11.92 -3.79 29.25
N GLN A 217 -12.71 -4.86 29.30
CA GLN A 217 -12.29 -6.12 29.92
C GLN A 217 -11.05 -6.72 29.23
N HIS A 218 -11.06 -6.76 27.90
CA HIS A 218 -9.90 -7.21 27.11
C HIS A 218 -8.70 -6.30 27.29
N TRP A 219 -8.91 -4.98 27.40
CA TRP A 219 -7.83 -4.04 27.71
C TRP A 219 -7.17 -4.36 29.05
N GLY A 220 -7.94 -4.68 30.09
CA GLY A 220 -7.41 -5.10 31.39
C GLY A 220 -6.52 -6.35 31.29
N GLN A 221 -6.94 -7.36 30.53
CA GLN A 221 -6.17 -8.58 30.30
C GLN A 221 -4.89 -8.31 29.49
N ILE A 222 -5.00 -7.52 28.41
CA ILE A 222 -3.87 -7.08 27.59
C ILE A 222 -2.86 -6.34 28.45
N TYR A 223 -3.31 -5.41 29.28
CA TYR A 223 -2.46 -4.65 30.16
C TYR A 223 -1.70 -5.56 31.14
N ALA A 224 -2.39 -6.51 31.78
CA ALA A 224 -1.80 -7.45 32.73
C ALA A 224 -0.73 -8.36 32.11
N LEU A 225 -0.92 -8.80 30.85
CA LEU A 225 0.01 -9.69 30.15
C LEU A 225 1.12 -8.95 29.39
N SER A 226 0.96 -7.65 29.14
CA SER A 226 1.89 -6.86 28.33
C SER A 226 3.19 -6.55 29.07
N PRO A 227 4.37 -6.67 28.41
CA PRO A 227 5.60 -6.12 28.95
C PRO A 227 5.49 -4.60 29.22
N PRO A 228 6.11 -4.03 30.28
CA PRO A 228 5.95 -2.62 30.65
C PRO A 228 6.25 -1.62 29.51
N LYS A 229 7.28 -1.90 28.70
CA LYS A 229 7.61 -1.06 27.53
C LYS A 229 6.49 -1.07 26.48
N PHE A 230 5.86 -2.21 26.27
CA PHE A 230 4.78 -2.36 25.31
C PHE A 230 3.47 -1.75 25.83
N GLN A 231 3.19 -1.86 27.14
CA GLN A 231 2.09 -1.12 27.78
C GLN A 231 2.21 0.39 27.55
N GLN A 232 3.39 0.95 27.83
CA GLN A 232 3.65 2.38 27.62
C GLN A 232 3.48 2.78 26.15
N TYR A 233 3.95 1.93 25.23
CA TYR A 233 3.75 2.13 23.79
C TYR A 233 2.25 2.17 23.43
N LEU A 234 1.44 1.23 23.92
CA LEU A 234 -0.01 1.19 23.69
C LEU A 234 -0.72 2.42 24.25
N LEU A 235 -0.40 2.81 25.49
CA LEU A 235 -0.96 3.98 26.15
C LEU A 235 -0.64 5.28 25.41
N LEU A 236 0.60 5.46 24.95
CA LEU A 236 1.00 6.71 24.29
C LEU A 236 0.51 6.82 22.85
N ASN A 237 0.40 5.68 22.16
CA ASN A 237 0.14 5.68 20.73
C ASN A 237 -1.28 5.25 20.35
N TRP A 238 -2.02 4.50 21.15
CA TRP A 238 -3.27 3.91 20.62
C TRP A 238 -4.52 4.32 21.39
N THR A 239 -4.42 4.60 22.69
CA THR A 239 -5.62 4.94 23.49
C THR A 239 -6.28 6.25 23.07
N LEU A 240 -5.51 7.32 22.83
CA LEU A 240 -6.05 8.62 22.38
C LEU A 240 -6.68 8.55 20.99
N ASP A 241 -6.19 7.63 20.16
CA ASP A 241 -6.66 7.43 18.80
C ASP A 241 -7.73 6.32 18.72
N LYS A 242 -8.27 5.81 19.85
CA LYS A 242 -9.30 4.75 19.90
C LYS A 242 -10.41 4.94 18.87
N PRO A 243 -11.00 6.14 18.72
CA PRO A 243 -12.07 6.35 17.74
C PRO A 243 -11.68 6.06 16.29
N MET A 244 -10.39 6.21 15.97
CA MET A 244 -9.90 6.03 14.61
C MET A 244 -9.67 4.56 14.26
N TRP A 245 -9.40 3.67 15.23
CA TRP A 245 -9.01 2.29 14.94
C TRP A 245 -9.90 1.21 15.55
N SER A 246 -10.58 1.42 16.67
CA SER A 246 -11.33 0.34 17.33
C SER A 246 -12.68 0.06 16.65
N ALA A 247 -13.11 -1.21 16.61
CA ALA A 247 -14.45 -1.59 16.16
C ALA A 247 -15.56 -0.98 17.02
N VAL A 248 -15.34 -0.82 18.33
CA VAL A 248 -16.30 -0.21 19.26
C VAL A 248 -16.71 1.21 18.84
N SER A 249 -15.80 1.94 18.21
CA SER A 249 -16.03 3.32 17.75
C SER A 249 -16.45 3.40 16.29
N ARG A 250 -16.69 2.26 15.65
CA ARG A 250 -17.00 2.12 14.21
C ARG A 250 -18.36 1.47 13.97
N GLN A 251 -19.25 1.58 14.94
CA GLN A 251 -20.63 1.12 14.87
C GLN A 251 -21.46 1.98 13.89
N ASP A 252 -22.65 1.50 13.53
CA ASP A 252 -23.64 2.23 12.71
C ASP A 252 -23.17 2.62 11.30
N ARG A 253 -22.26 1.85 10.71
CA ARG A 253 -21.78 2.04 9.34
C ARG A 253 -22.53 1.13 8.38
N HIS A 254 -22.71 1.56 7.13
CA HIS A 254 -23.31 0.72 6.11
C HIS A 254 -22.41 -0.51 5.84
N ILE A 255 -22.96 -1.65 5.41
CA ILE A 255 -22.17 -2.86 5.10
C ILE A 255 -21.05 -2.64 4.06
N PHE A 256 -21.20 -1.64 3.20
CA PHE A 256 -20.17 -1.23 2.23
C PHE A 256 -19.09 -0.32 2.84
N GLU A 257 -19.33 0.22 4.03
CA GLU A 257 -18.43 1.03 4.84
C GLU A 257 -17.75 0.19 5.95
N GLU A 258 -18.22 -1.04 6.17
CA GLU A 258 -17.60 -2.07 7.03
C GLU A 258 -16.31 -2.66 6.43
N VAL A 259 -15.64 -1.93 5.56
CA VAL A 259 -14.27 -2.27 5.19
C VAL A 259 -13.38 -1.93 6.37
N HIS A 260 -12.75 -2.95 6.95
CA HIS A 260 -11.89 -2.80 8.13
C HIS A 260 -10.40 -2.70 7.78
N THR A 261 -10.06 -2.94 6.51
CA THR A 261 -8.72 -2.89 5.97
C THR A 261 -8.73 -2.30 4.56
N ASN A 262 -7.90 -1.28 4.31
CA ASN A 262 -7.65 -0.77 2.96
C ASN A 262 -6.68 -1.66 2.17
N MET A 263 -6.24 -2.74 2.78
CA MET A 263 -5.11 -3.58 2.41
C MET A 263 -5.57 -4.77 1.55
N HIS A 264 -6.68 -4.69 0.80
CA HIS A 264 -7.03 -5.73 -0.17
C HIS A 264 -5.93 -5.90 -1.23
N ILE A 265 -5.26 -4.80 -1.58
CA ILE A 265 -4.16 -4.76 -2.55
C ILE A 265 -2.88 -5.39 -1.97
N GLU A 266 -2.50 -5.03 -0.74
CA GLU A 266 -1.29 -5.54 -0.09
C GLU A 266 -1.48 -6.98 0.48
N ALA A 267 -2.68 -7.36 0.95
CA ALA A 267 -3.03 -8.74 1.34
C ALA A 267 -2.87 -9.72 0.17
N CYS A 268 -3.18 -9.27 -1.05
CA CYS A 268 -3.00 -10.08 -2.25
C CYS A 268 -1.52 -10.40 -2.51
N ALA A 269 -0.60 -9.54 -2.07
CA ALA A 269 0.83 -9.70 -2.31
C ALA A 269 1.56 -10.49 -1.21
N GLN A 270 1.09 -10.47 0.05
CA GLN A 270 1.89 -10.97 1.20
C GLN A 270 1.21 -12.01 2.09
N GLY A 271 -0.04 -12.39 1.83
CA GLY A 271 -0.81 -13.24 2.75
C GLY A 271 -1.23 -12.45 3.99
N GLY A 272 -2.46 -12.65 4.47
CA GLY A 272 -2.96 -11.93 5.65
C GLY A 272 -2.28 -12.38 6.95
N PHE A 273 -2.43 -11.59 8.04
CA PHE A 273 -1.94 -11.95 9.39
C PHE A 273 -2.48 -13.27 9.95
N GLU A 274 -3.53 -13.82 9.34
CA GLU A 274 -4.20 -15.05 9.77
C GLU A 274 -3.78 -16.28 8.94
N GLY A 275 -2.64 -16.19 8.25
CA GLY A 275 -2.08 -17.26 7.44
C GLY A 275 -2.74 -17.33 6.06
N LEU A 276 -3.99 -17.81 6.00
CA LEU A 276 -4.73 -17.93 4.74
C LEU A 276 -5.24 -16.54 4.29
N ASN A 277 -5.22 -16.29 2.98
CA ASN A 277 -5.84 -15.08 2.43
C ASN A 277 -7.38 -15.10 2.67
N LEU A 278 -8.03 -13.94 2.62
CA LEU A 278 -9.47 -13.81 2.90
C LEU A 278 -10.33 -14.71 2.00
N ALA A 279 -9.90 -14.95 0.75
CA ALA A 279 -10.60 -15.84 -0.16
C ALA A 279 -10.55 -17.30 0.31
N ALA A 280 -9.39 -17.77 0.78
CA ALA A 280 -9.22 -19.10 1.34
C ALA A 280 -10.01 -19.28 2.65
N GLN A 281 -10.02 -18.28 3.55
CA GLN A 281 -10.87 -18.32 4.74
C GLN A 281 -12.36 -18.36 4.38
N ALA A 282 -12.79 -17.52 3.44
CA ALA A 282 -14.17 -17.49 2.97
C ALA A 282 -14.56 -18.81 2.27
N ARG A 283 -13.62 -19.45 1.56
CA ARG A 283 -13.81 -20.78 0.96
C ARG A 283 -13.97 -21.85 2.02
N ILE A 284 -13.07 -21.94 3.01
CA ILE A 284 -13.19 -22.89 4.14
C ILE A 284 -14.53 -22.72 4.85
N LYS A 285 -14.95 -21.46 5.08
CA LYS A 285 -16.26 -21.17 5.67
C LYS A 285 -17.41 -21.63 4.76
N ALA A 286 -17.33 -21.38 3.46
CA ALA A 286 -18.32 -21.82 2.49
C ALA A 286 -18.41 -23.36 2.43
N GLU A 287 -17.27 -24.06 2.48
CA GLU A 287 -17.20 -25.53 2.56
C GLU A 287 -17.84 -26.05 3.85
N SER A 288 -17.47 -25.46 5.00
CA SER A 288 -18.05 -25.81 6.30
C SER A 288 -19.56 -25.54 6.36
N ASP A 289 -20.03 -24.42 5.80
CA ASP A 289 -21.46 -24.10 5.75
C ASP A 289 -22.21 -24.93 4.71
N GLY A 290 -21.55 -25.32 3.61
CA GLY A 290 -22.11 -26.20 2.58
C GLY A 290 -22.33 -27.61 3.11
N ALA A 291 -21.39 -28.12 3.94
CA ALA A 291 -21.53 -29.40 4.63
C ALA A 291 -22.74 -29.48 5.58
N LYS A 292 -23.31 -28.34 5.98
CA LYS A 292 -24.52 -28.27 6.82
C LYS A 292 -25.82 -28.29 6.01
N ILE A 293 -25.76 -28.19 4.68
CA ILE A 293 -26.93 -28.29 3.81
C ILE A 293 -27.26 -29.78 3.66
N LEU A 294 -28.51 -30.16 3.87
CA LEU A 294 -28.95 -31.55 3.78
C LEU A 294 -29.00 -32.00 2.31
N ALA A 295 -28.75 -33.29 2.06
CA ALA A 295 -28.78 -33.85 0.71
C ALA A 295 -30.15 -33.65 0.03
N GLU A 296 -31.25 -33.74 0.80
CA GLU A 296 -32.63 -33.53 0.32
C GLU A 296 -32.94 -32.09 -0.11
N ASP A 297 -32.13 -31.12 0.33
CA ASP A 297 -32.25 -29.72 -0.10
C ASP A 297 -31.45 -29.43 -1.37
N VAL A 298 -30.73 -30.42 -1.91
CA VAL A 298 -29.98 -30.33 -3.17
C VAL A 298 -30.63 -31.23 -4.21
N LEU A 299 -31.34 -30.62 -5.16
CA LEU A 299 -32.09 -31.33 -6.19
C LEU A 299 -31.38 -31.18 -7.55
N SER A 300 -31.02 -32.30 -8.18
CA SER A 300 -30.49 -32.33 -9.55
C SER A 300 -31.60 -32.00 -10.56
N GLN A 301 -31.27 -31.18 -11.56
CA GLN A 301 -32.12 -30.74 -12.67
C GLN A 301 -31.56 -31.19 -14.04
N GLY A 302 -30.47 -31.97 -14.07
CA GLY A 302 -29.76 -32.34 -15.29
C GLY A 302 -28.29 -32.73 -15.00
N LEU A 303 -27.49 -32.90 -16.06
CA LEU A 303 -26.10 -33.41 -15.98
C LEU A 303 -25.21 -32.57 -15.04
N ASP A 304 -25.33 -31.25 -15.07
CA ASP A 304 -24.52 -30.35 -14.22
C ASP A 304 -25.32 -29.20 -13.59
N MET A 305 -26.66 -29.26 -13.69
CA MET A 305 -27.55 -28.24 -13.14
C MET A 305 -28.21 -28.73 -11.86
N TYR A 306 -28.09 -27.93 -10.81
CA TYR A 306 -28.64 -28.23 -9.49
C TYR A 306 -29.43 -27.05 -8.95
N THR A 307 -30.33 -27.37 -8.04
CA THR A 307 -31.11 -26.40 -7.27
C THR A 307 -30.89 -26.66 -5.78
N VAL A 308 -30.49 -25.63 -5.04
CA VAL A 308 -30.22 -25.72 -3.60
C VAL A 308 -31.21 -24.86 -2.84
N ARG A 309 -32.00 -25.46 -1.94
CA ARG A 309 -32.98 -24.75 -1.11
C ARG A 309 -32.27 -23.90 -0.04
N SER A 310 -32.78 -22.70 0.22
CA SER A 310 -32.24 -21.82 1.26
C SER A 310 -32.58 -22.32 2.66
N GLN A 311 -31.55 -22.46 3.52
CA GLN A 311 -31.71 -22.87 4.93
C GLN A 311 -32.51 -21.86 5.77
N THR A 312 -32.62 -20.59 5.33
CA THR A 312 -33.35 -19.53 6.06
C THR A 312 -34.72 -19.21 5.47
N ASP A 313 -34.99 -19.64 4.24
CA ASP A 313 -36.25 -19.35 3.55
C ASP A 313 -36.59 -20.51 2.60
N SER A 314 -37.49 -21.39 3.04
CA SER A 314 -37.84 -22.61 2.30
C SER A 314 -38.44 -22.35 0.92
N ARG A 315 -38.92 -21.14 0.63
CA ARG A 315 -39.45 -20.76 -0.68
C ARG A 315 -38.37 -20.34 -1.66
N LYS A 316 -37.18 -20.01 -1.16
CA LYS A 316 -36.06 -19.54 -1.97
C LYS A 316 -35.17 -20.72 -2.38
N VAL A 317 -34.91 -20.81 -3.67
CA VAL A 317 -34.05 -21.82 -4.27
C VAL A 317 -32.98 -21.11 -5.09
N TYR A 318 -31.74 -21.58 -5.01
CA TYR A 318 -30.62 -21.06 -5.78
C TYR A 318 -30.25 -22.07 -6.86
N LYS A 319 -30.11 -21.62 -8.11
CA LYS A 319 -29.54 -22.47 -9.15
C LYS A 319 -28.02 -22.50 -9.04
N VAL A 320 -27.47 -23.68 -9.24
CA VAL A 320 -26.04 -23.97 -9.23
C VAL A 320 -25.73 -24.72 -10.51
N ASP A 321 -24.83 -24.16 -11.30
CA ASP A 321 -24.28 -24.79 -12.50
C ASP A 321 -22.86 -25.26 -12.16
N MET A 322 -22.67 -26.57 -12.10
CA MET A 322 -21.38 -27.18 -11.79
C MET A 322 -20.43 -27.17 -12.98
N GLU A 323 -20.93 -27.08 -14.23
CA GLU A 323 -20.09 -27.02 -15.44
C GLU A 323 -19.35 -25.69 -15.49
N SER A 324 -20.08 -24.59 -15.31
CA SER A 324 -19.50 -23.24 -15.24
C SER A 324 -19.02 -22.85 -13.84
N ALA A 325 -19.28 -23.68 -12.82
CA ALA A 325 -19.05 -23.39 -11.40
C ALA A 325 -19.70 -22.07 -10.96
N ILE A 326 -20.93 -21.79 -11.40
CA ILE A 326 -21.69 -20.56 -11.11
C ILE A 326 -22.84 -20.85 -10.14
N CYS A 327 -23.13 -19.91 -9.26
CA CYS A 327 -24.32 -19.93 -8.42
C CYS A 327 -25.04 -18.58 -8.43
N GLU A 328 -26.38 -18.60 -8.46
CA GLU A 328 -27.23 -17.40 -8.43
C GLU A 328 -27.30 -16.70 -7.05
N CYS A 329 -26.60 -17.20 -6.03
CA CYS A 329 -26.65 -16.61 -4.71
C CYS A 329 -25.80 -15.34 -4.60
N ALA A 330 -26.24 -14.38 -3.78
CA ALA A 330 -25.55 -13.10 -3.59
C ALA A 330 -24.12 -13.24 -3.02
N ALA A 331 -23.78 -14.40 -2.43
CA ALA A 331 -22.44 -14.66 -1.91
C ALA A 331 -21.45 -15.11 -3.00
N TYR A 332 -21.93 -15.70 -4.12
CA TYR A 332 -21.08 -16.28 -5.15
C TYR A 332 -20.09 -15.29 -5.78
N PRO A 333 -20.51 -14.07 -6.20
CA PRO A 333 -19.59 -13.14 -6.85
C PRO A 333 -18.41 -12.69 -5.97
N ARG A 334 -18.48 -12.90 -4.64
CA ARG A 334 -17.43 -12.43 -3.72
C ARG A 334 -16.11 -13.16 -3.86
N ILE A 335 -16.15 -14.47 -4.09
CA ILE A 335 -14.94 -15.32 -4.21
C ILE A 335 -15.08 -16.37 -5.33
N GLN A 336 -16.08 -16.23 -6.20
CA GLN A 336 -16.44 -17.22 -7.24
C GLN A 336 -16.67 -18.64 -6.66
N PHE A 337 -17.11 -18.69 -5.40
CA PHE A 337 -17.41 -19.91 -4.67
C PHE A 337 -18.40 -19.58 -3.56
N CYS A 338 -19.28 -20.51 -3.22
CA CYS A 338 -20.26 -20.30 -2.16
C CYS A 338 -20.65 -21.62 -1.51
N LYS A 339 -21.39 -21.54 -0.39
CA LYS A 339 -21.82 -22.75 0.33
C LYS A 339 -22.73 -23.67 -0.50
N HIS A 340 -23.44 -23.14 -1.51
CA HIS A 340 -24.29 -23.97 -2.38
C HIS A 340 -23.46 -24.79 -3.37
N LEU A 341 -22.40 -24.22 -3.96
CA LEU A 341 -21.44 -24.97 -4.78
C LEU A 341 -20.78 -26.08 -3.94
N ALA A 342 -20.29 -25.74 -2.75
CA ALA A 342 -19.71 -26.72 -1.84
C ALA A 342 -20.69 -27.85 -1.48
N ALA A 343 -21.96 -27.52 -1.21
CA ALA A 343 -22.98 -28.53 -0.92
C ALA A 343 -23.23 -29.49 -2.09
N VAL A 344 -23.26 -28.97 -3.33
CA VAL A 344 -23.40 -29.81 -4.53
C VAL A 344 -22.18 -30.72 -4.69
N GLU A 345 -20.96 -30.21 -4.51
CA GLU A 345 -19.73 -31.03 -4.56
C GLU A 345 -19.72 -32.16 -3.52
N ILE A 346 -20.21 -31.89 -2.31
CA ILE A 346 -20.26 -32.86 -1.21
C ILE A 346 -21.28 -33.97 -1.48
N HIS A 347 -22.49 -33.61 -1.93
CA HIS A 347 -23.59 -34.57 -2.09
C HIS A 347 -23.63 -35.26 -3.46
N PHE A 348 -23.06 -34.62 -4.48
CA PHE A 348 -22.98 -35.12 -5.85
C PHE A 348 -21.54 -35.05 -6.36
N PRO A 349 -20.60 -35.78 -5.72
CA PRO A 349 -19.22 -35.81 -6.17
C PRO A 349 -19.18 -36.32 -7.60
N ARG A 350 -18.69 -35.50 -8.54
CA ARG A 350 -18.44 -35.94 -9.91
C ARG A 350 -17.58 -37.21 -9.83
N GLY A 351 -18.08 -38.30 -10.41
CA GLY A 351 -17.38 -39.59 -10.41
C GLY A 351 -15.90 -39.38 -10.74
N GLN A 352 -15.03 -40.05 -9.98
CA GLN A 352 -13.58 -39.86 -9.78
C GLN A 352 -12.66 -39.69 -11.02
N ALA A 353 -13.19 -39.54 -12.24
CA ALA A 353 -12.41 -39.37 -13.46
C ALA A 353 -12.01 -37.92 -13.78
N ALA A 354 -12.58 -36.89 -13.13
CA ALA A 354 -12.37 -35.48 -13.51
C ALA A 354 -11.61 -34.61 -12.49
N GLN A 355 -10.95 -35.21 -11.48
CA GLN A 355 -10.37 -34.49 -10.34
C GLN A 355 -8.99 -33.84 -10.60
N LEU A 356 -8.60 -33.60 -11.86
CA LEU A 356 -7.23 -33.17 -12.25
C LEU A 356 -7.11 -31.74 -12.79
N LEU A 357 -8.14 -30.89 -12.64
CA LEU A 357 -8.05 -29.46 -12.97
C LEU A 357 -8.23 -28.60 -11.72
N VAL A 358 -7.29 -28.73 -10.78
CA VAL A 358 -7.02 -27.72 -9.75
C VAL A 358 -5.64 -27.14 -10.05
N ALA A 359 -5.52 -25.81 -10.00
CA ALA A 359 -4.32 -25.03 -10.35
C ALA A 359 -3.01 -25.63 -9.77
N PRO A 360 -1.89 -25.62 -10.52
CA PRO A 360 -0.68 -26.26 -10.06
C PRO A 360 -0.02 -25.45 -8.94
N ASN A 361 0.25 -26.12 -7.83
CA ASN A 361 1.33 -25.75 -6.93
C ASN A 361 2.57 -26.57 -7.32
N VAL A 362 3.72 -25.90 -7.26
CA VAL A 362 5.05 -26.33 -7.71
C VAL A 362 5.53 -27.56 -6.91
N GLU A 363 5.75 -28.70 -7.59
CA GLU A 363 6.96 -29.56 -7.50
C GLU A 363 6.75 -30.93 -8.23
N GLU A 364 7.58 -31.14 -9.25
CA GLU A 364 8.16 -32.40 -9.77
C GLU A 364 7.29 -33.65 -10.13
N ALA A 365 7.24 -33.98 -11.44
CA ALA A 365 7.78 -35.23 -12.00
C ALA A 365 7.61 -35.28 -13.55
N ALA A 366 8.64 -35.76 -14.24
CA ALA A 366 8.75 -35.86 -15.70
C ALA A 366 8.54 -37.31 -16.22
N LEU A 367 8.41 -37.42 -17.56
CA LEU A 367 8.56 -38.61 -18.45
C LEU A 367 7.36 -39.58 -18.50
N GLU A 368 6.81 -40.07 -19.63
CA GLU A 368 7.21 -40.23 -21.05
C GLU A 368 5.96 -40.20 -21.96
N LEU A 369 6.10 -39.75 -23.21
CA LEU A 369 5.09 -39.90 -24.27
C LEU A 369 5.71 -40.66 -25.47
N LYS A 370 5.02 -41.70 -25.94
CA LYS A 370 5.32 -42.38 -27.21
C LYS A 370 4.36 -41.89 -28.29
N ALA A 371 4.92 -41.63 -29.47
CA ALA A 371 4.27 -41.03 -30.64
C ALA A 371 3.75 -42.07 -31.67
N THR A 372 3.06 -41.52 -32.69
CA THR A 372 2.78 -41.97 -34.08
C THR A 372 1.30 -42.35 -34.41
N PRO A 373 0.84 -42.32 -35.68
CA PRO A 373 0.61 -41.11 -36.51
C PRO A 373 -0.68 -41.13 -37.39
N GLU A 374 -1.00 -39.96 -37.98
CA GLU A 374 -1.53 -39.69 -39.35
C GLU A 374 -2.97 -40.01 -39.85
N GLN A 375 -3.35 -39.18 -40.85
CA GLN A 375 -4.47 -39.18 -41.83
C GLN A 375 -5.80 -38.50 -41.41
N GLU A 376 -6.54 -37.72 -42.23
CA GLU A 376 -6.50 -37.41 -43.67
C GLU A 376 -7.36 -36.15 -44.02
N ASP A 377 -7.20 -35.65 -45.25
CA ASP A 377 -7.72 -34.43 -45.89
C ASP A 377 -9.25 -34.29 -46.12
N GLN A 378 -9.70 -33.01 -46.27
CA GLN A 378 -10.63 -32.42 -47.28
C GLN A 378 -11.56 -31.32 -46.69
N PRO A 379 -12.23 -30.45 -47.50
CA PRO A 379 -11.70 -29.49 -48.46
C PRO A 379 -12.17 -28.04 -48.17
N THR A 380 -11.40 -27.07 -48.67
CA THR A 380 -11.60 -25.62 -48.56
C THR A 380 -12.90 -25.12 -49.22
N ARG A 381 -13.70 -24.37 -48.46
CA ARG A 381 -14.83 -23.57 -48.93
C ARG A 381 -14.45 -22.09 -48.87
N GLU A 382 -14.41 -21.42 -50.02
CA GLU A 382 -14.15 -19.99 -50.13
C GLU A 382 -15.17 -19.17 -49.32
N LEU A 383 -14.66 -18.35 -48.40
CA LEU A 383 -15.44 -17.39 -47.63
C LEU A 383 -14.94 -15.98 -47.92
N GLN A 384 -15.90 -15.13 -48.27
CA GLN A 384 -15.72 -13.73 -48.65
C GLN A 384 -15.04 -12.92 -47.54
N VAL A 385 -14.08 -12.09 -47.95
CA VAL A 385 -13.28 -11.22 -47.07
C VAL A 385 -14.15 -10.09 -46.54
N ILE A 386 -14.61 -10.23 -45.30
CA ILE A 386 -15.14 -9.11 -44.50
C ILE A 386 -13.93 -8.36 -43.92
N GLN A 387 -13.84 -7.06 -44.19
CA GLN A 387 -12.79 -6.22 -43.59
C GLN A 387 -13.06 -6.04 -42.10
N VAL A 388 -12.42 -6.88 -41.29
CA VAL A 388 -12.40 -6.79 -39.84
C VAL A 388 -11.40 -5.70 -39.41
N PRO A 389 -11.75 -4.79 -38.46
CA PRO A 389 -10.85 -3.78 -37.93
C PRO A 389 -9.51 -4.36 -37.49
N LEU A 390 -8.42 -3.62 -37.70
CA LEU A 390 -7.05 -4.10 -37.40
C LEU A 390 -6.89 -4.56 -35.94
N ALA A 391 -7.59 -3.91 -35.00
CA ALA A 391 -7.58 -4.28 -33.58
C ALA A 391 -8.14 -5.68 -33.31
N ASP A 392 -9.24 -6.05 -33.98
CA ASP A 392 -9.86 -7.37 -33.80
C ASP A 392 -9.01 -8.47 -34.45
N ARG A 393 -8.35 -8.18 -35.58
CA ARG A 393 -7.37 -9.11 -36.18
C ARG A 393 -6.17 -9.35 -35.27
N LEU A 394 -5.68 -8.31 -34.59
CA LEU A 394 -4.59 -8.45 -33.62
C LEU A 394 -5.04 -9.22 -32.38
N TYR A 395 -6.25 -8.97 -31.89
CA TYR A 395 -6.82 -9.67 -30.73
C TYR A 395 -7.02 -11.17 -31.02
N SER A 396 -7.66 -11.50 -32.15
CA SER A 396 -7.85 -12.90 -32.57
C SER A 396 -6.51 -13.61 -32.79
N ARG A 397 -5.51 -12.92 -33.36
CA ARG A 397 -4.18 -13.53 -33.59
C ARG A 397 -3.40 -13.73 -32.30
N ALA A 398 -3.52 -12.82 -31.33
CA ALA A 398 -2.90 -12.96 -30.01
C ALA A 398 -3.52 -14.12 -29.21
N ILE A 399 -4.84 -14.31 -29.26
CA ILE A 399 -5.51 -15.47 -28.65
C ILE A 399 -5.07 -16.77 -29.32
N GLN A 400 -5.01 -16.81 -30.65
CA GLN A 400 -4.61 -18.00 -31.38
C GLN A 400 -3.15 -18.39 -31.07
N LEU A 401 -2.23 -17.42 -30.98
CA LEU A 401 -0.84 -17.65 -30.56
C LEU A 401 -0.73 -18.09 -29.10
N SER A 402 -1.52 -17.53 -28.20
CA SER A 402 -1.58 -17.96 -26.79
C SER A 402 -2.02 -19.42 -26.65
N GLN A 403 -3.04 -19.82 -27.43
CA GLN A 403 -3.51 -21.20 -27.48
C GLN A 403 -2.46 -22.15 -28.07
N MET A 404 -1.73 -21.71 -29.10
CA MET A 404 -0.65 -22.50 -29.71
C MET A 404 0.56 -22.67 -28.78
N LEU A 405 0.97 -21.60 -28.09
CA LEU A 405 2.06 -21.61 -27.11
C LEU A 405 1.76 -22.46 -25.88
N SER A 406 0.48 -22.57 -25.52
CA SER A 406 0.02 -23.43 -24.42
C SER A 406 0.02 -24.91 -24.81
N ALA A 407 0.04 -25.23 -26.12
CA ALA A 407 -0.10 -26.58 -26.64
C ALA A 407 1.22 -27.24 -27.07
N ASN A 408 2.27 -26.48 -27.39
CA ASN A 408 3.57 -27.03 -27.78
C ASN A 408 4.72 -26.11 -27.34
N ILE A 409 5.53 -26.57 -26.40
CA ILE A 409 6.76 -25.90 -25.98
C ILE A 409 7.92 -26.76 -26.44
N GLU A 410 8.38 -26.59 -27.69
CA GLU A 410 9.80 -26.75 -28.04
C GLU A 410 10.13 -26.24 -29.47
N GLU A 411 11.21 -25.45 -29.52
CA GLU A 411 12.07 -24.97 -30.62
C GLU A 411 11.52 -24.35 -31.93
N GLN A 412 10.27 -24.54 -32.34
CA GLN A 412 9.83 -24.06 -33.67
C GLN A 412 9.36 -22.60 -33.75
N PHE A 413 9.12 -21.91 -32.64
CA PHE A 413 8.40 -20.61 -32.63
C PHE A 413 9.29 -19.35 -32.62
N SER A 414 10.59 -19.49 -32.83
CA SER A 414 11.55 -18.37 -32.75
C SER A 414 11.18 -17.21 -33.69
N ASP A 415 10.76 -17.51 -34.92
CA ASP A 415 10.73 -16.50 -35.98
C ASP A 415 9.36 -15.83 -36.11
N GLU A 416 8.26 -16.55 -35.84
CA GLU A 416 6.92 -15.97 -35.77
C GLU A 416 6.77 -15.03 -34.57
N ILE A 417 7.38 -15.35 -33.43
CA ILE A 417 7.39 -14.47 -32.24
C ILE A 417 8.21 -13.21 -32.54
N LYS A 418 9.36 -13.33 -33.21
CA LYS A 418 10.15 -12.16 -33.64
C LYS A 418 9.39 -11.27 -34.62
N GLN A 419 8.65 -11.87 -35.57
CA GLN A 419 7.79 -11.10 -36.47
C GLN A 419 6.66 -10.38 -35.72
N LEU A 420 6.03 -11.03 -34.75
CA LEU A 420 4.99 -10.37 -33.95
C LEU A 420 5.55 -9.20 -33.14
N LEU A 421 6.70 -9.38 -32.50
CA LEU A 421 7.38 -8.32 -31.75
C LEU A 421 7.73 -7.14 -32.65
N ALA A 422 8.25 -7.38 -33.85
CA ALA A 422 8.55 -6.33 -34.83
C ALA A 422 7.30 -5.54 -35.28
N VAL A 423 6.16 -6.24 -35.45
CA VAL A 423 4.87 -5.58 -35.77
C VAL A 423 4.37 -4.74 -34.59
N MET A 424 4.50 -5.24 -33.36
CA MET A 424 4.13 -4.48 -32.16
C MET A 424 5.00 -3.23 -31.97
N ASP A 425 6.31 -3.34 -32.17
CA ASP A 425 7.23 -2.20 -32.09
C ASP A 425 6.91 -1.14 -33.15
N THR A 426 6.55 -1.57 -34.36
CA THR A 426 6.14 -0.66 -35.45
C THR A 426 4.85 0.08 -35.09
N ILE A 427 3.87 -0.59 -34.48
CA ILE A 427 2.62 0.03 -34.03
C ILE A 427 2.87 1.01 -32.88
N LEU A 428 3.72 0.65 -31.92
CA LEU A 428 4.09 1.53 -30.81
C LEU A 428 4.84 2.77 -31.30
N ALA A 429 5.72 2.64 -32.29
CA ALA A 429 6.40 3.76 -32.91
C ALA A 429 5.44 4.70 -33.66
N GLN A 430 4.38 4.15 -34.26
CA GLN A 430 3.34 4.94 -34.96
C GLN A 430 2.33 5.57 -33.99
N ALA A 431 2.09 4.96 -32.83
CA ALA A 431 1.20 5.45 -31.79
C ALA A 431 1.90 6.43 -30.81
N ALA A 432 3.23 6.54 -30.88
CA ALA A 432 3.98 7.48 -30.06
C ALA A 432 3.49 8.93 -30.30
N PRO A 433 3.25 9.70 -29.24
CA PRO A 433 2.74 11.06 -29.37
C PRO A 433 3.71 11.91 -30.21
N ARG A 434 3.17 12.63 -31.20
CA ARG A 434 3.96 13.52 -32.05
C ARG A 434 4.69 14.56 -31.17
N PRO A 435 5.95 14.91 -31.47
CA PRO A 435 6.68 15.92 -30.70
C PRO A 435 5.87 17.22 -30.67
N GLY A 436 5.42 17.64 -29.49
CA GLY A 436 4.64 18.86 -29.29
C GLY A 436 3.23 18.69 -28.70
N SER A 437 2.76 17.46 -28.41
CA SER A 437 1.44 17.25 -27.79
C SER A 437 1.41 17.47 -26.26
N LEU A 438 2.57 17.68 -25.63
CA LEU A 438 2.66 18.09 -24.23
C LEU A 438 3.00 19.59 -24.16
N PRO A 439 2.37 20.37 -23.26
CA PRO A 439 2.75 21.76 -23.06
C PRO A 439 4.24 21.85 -22.71
N ALA A 440 4.95 22.82 -23.27
CA ALA A 440 6.36 23.03 -23.04
C ALA A 440 6.64 23.10 -21.52
N ALA A 441 7.61 22.31 -21.05
CA ALA A 441 7.99 22.27 -19.64
C ALA A 441 8.27 23.69 -19.13
N LEU A 442 7.46 24.14 -18.17
CA LEU A 442 7.64 25.46 -17.57
C LEU A 442 8.96 25.43 -16.78
N LYS A 443 10.00 26.11 -17.30
CA LYS A 443 11.27 26.26 -16.59
C LYS A 443 11.05 27.18 -15.39
N LEU A 444 10.81 26.59 -14.22
CA LEU A 444 10.86 27.32 -12.95
C LEU A 444 12.32 27.42 -12.51
N PRO A 445 12.85 28.63 -12.22
CA PRO A 445 14.23 28.78 -11.78
C PRO A 445 14.42 28.15 -10.39
N PRO A 446 15.56 27.49 -10.14
CA PRO A 446 15.88 26.98 -8.82
C PRO A 446 16.12 28.19 -7.90
N ASN A 447 15.36 28.26 -6.80
CA ASN A 447 15.43 29.28 -5.73
C ASN A 447 14.52 30.51 -5.88
N MET A 448 13.20 30.34 -5.78
CA MET A 448 12.35 31.43 -5.28
C MET A 448 12.43 31.47 -3.74
N THR A 449 13.33 32.29 -3.21
CA THR A 449 13.67 32.35 -1.77
C THR A 449 12.92 33.43 -0.99
N ASN A 450 12.02 34.19 -1.60
CA ASN A 450 11.26 35.22 -0.90
C ASN A 450 9.74 34.97 -0.97
N ALA A 451 9.10 34.95 0.21
CA ALA A 451 7.66 34.75 0.37
C ALA A 451 6.81 35.90 -0.20
N ASN A 452 7.42 37.05 -0.53
CA ASN A 452 6.72 38.22 -1.06
C ASN A 452 6.47 38.13 -2.57
N GLU A 453 7.27 37.38 -3.33
CA GLU A 453 7.05 37.12 -4.76
C GLU A 453 5.96 36.07 -4.96
N THR A 454 5.96 35.00 -4.17
CA THR A 454 4.90 33.99 -4.18
C THR A 454 3.52 34.57 -3.81
N ALA A 455 3.50 35.61 -2.97
CA ALA A 455 2.28 36.30 -2.58
C ALA A 455 1.67 37.18 -3.70
N LYS A 456 2.45 37.57 -4.72
CA LYS A 456 1.98 38.38 -5.85
C LYS A 456 1.33 37.56 -6.97
N THR A 457 1.68 36.27 -7.08
CA THR A 457 1.16 35.35 -8.10
C THR A 457 -0.10 34.59 -7.68
N LEU A 458 -0.54 34.72 -6.42
CA LEU A 458 -1.72 34.03 -5.91
C LEU A 458 -2.92 34.99 -5.80
N PRO A 459 -4.13 34.58 -6.22
CA PRO A 459 -5.31 35.44 -6.17
C PRO A 459 -5.63 35.90 -4.74
N HIS A 460 -5.79 37.22 -4.57
CA HIS A 460 -5.91 37.90 -3.28
C HIS A 460 -7.01 37.34 -2.38
N ARG A 461 -6.62 36.77 -1.23
CA ARG A 461 -7.53 36.43 -0.14
C ARG A 461 -7.73 37.65 0.77
N LYS A 462 -8.95 38.20 0.81
CA LYS A 462 -9.32 39.32 1.70
C LYS A 462 -9.00 38.97 3.17
N ARG A 463 -8.16 39.79 3.81
CA ARG A 463 -7.85 39.70 5.25
C ARG A 463 -9.09 40.09 6.06
N ARG A 464 -9.61 39.16 6.86
CA ARG A 464 -10.63 39.43 7.89
C ARG A 464 -9.96 40.11 9.10
N ALA A 465 -10.58 41.19 9.57
CA ALA A 465 -10.12 41.99 10.71
C ALA A 465 -10.06 41.15 12.00
N LYS A 466 -9.00 41.35 12.79
CA LYS A 466 -8.85 40.85 14.15
C LYS A 466 -9.81 41.58 15.07
N GLY A 467 -10.78 40.87 15.64
CA GLY A 467 -11.64 41.35 16.72
C GLY A 467 -11.50 40.47 17.96
N GLN A 468 -10.97 41.10 19.01
CA GLN A 468 -11.16 40.86 20.45
C GLN A 468 -10.96 39.47 21.07
N ALA A 469 -10.01 39.45 22.01
CA ALA A 469 -9.80 38.41 23.01
C ALA A 469 -10.98 38.34 23.99
N GLN A 470 -11.31 37.12 24.42
CA GLN A 470 -12.09 36.86 25.64
C GLN A 470 -11.37 35.83 26.52
N PRO A 471 -11.64 35.86 27.84
CA PRO A 471 -10.68 35.48 28.86
C PRO A 471 -10.74 33.99 29.25
N TYR A 472 -9.59 33.59 29.76
CA TYR A 472 -9.25 32.36 30.46
C TYR A 472 -10.28 31.97 31.54
N ALA A 473 -10.80 30.74 31.50
CA ALA A 473 -11.60 30.15 32.57
C ALA A 473 -11.23 28.66 32.78
N GLY A 474 -10.90 28.32 34.02
CA GLY A 474 -11.20 27.00 34.59
C GLY A 474 -10.13 25.90 34.50
N ARG A 475 -9.22 25.85 35.47
CA ARG A 475 -8.67 24.57 35.99
C ARG A 475 -9.56 24.11 37.15
N PRO A 476 -9.86 22.81 37.27
CA PRO A 476 -10.05 22.18 38.57
C PRO A 476 -8.86 21.30 38.96
N SER A 477 -8.61 21.29 40.25
CA SER A 477 -7.56 20.62 41.02
C SER A 477 -7.66 19.09 40.99
N ARG A 478 -6.49 18.45 40.98
CA ARG A 478 -6.27 17.03 41.30
C ARG A 478 -6.83 16.69 42.69
N ALA A 479 -7.69 15.68 42.77
CA ALA A 479 -7.92 14.89 43.99
C ALA A 479 -6.96 13.69 43.99
N GLN A 480 -6.35 13.42 45.14
CA GLN A 480 -5.55 12.21 45.41
C GLN A 480 -6.49 11.02 45.71
N PRO A 481 -6.14 9.77 45.35
CA PRO A 481 -6.88 8.60 45.78
C PRO A 481 -6.45 8.15 47.19
N VAL A 482 -7.44 7.93 48.03
CA VAL A 482 -7.35 7.21 49.31
C VAL A 482 -7.37 5.71 49.02
N LEU A 483 -6.42 4.96 49.60
CA LEU A 483 -6.42 3.49 49.62
C LEU A 483 -7.34 2.98 50.74
N PRO A 484 -8.14 1.91 50.54
CA PRO A 484 -8.83 1.24 51.62
C PRO A 484 -8.00 0.09 52.20
N ALA A 485 -8.25 -0.17 53.50
CA ALA A 485 -7.82 -1.34 54.27
C ALA A 485 -8.61 -2.60 53.91
#